data_AF-A0A9E5BS35-F1
#
_entry.id   AF-A0A9E5BS35-F1
#
_cell.length_a   1.000
_cell.length_b   1.000
_cell.length_c   1.000
_cell.angle_alpha   90.00
_cell.angle_beta   90.00
_cell.angle_gamma   90.00
#
_symmetry.space_group_name_H-M   'P 1'
#
loop_
_entity.id
_entity.type
_entity.pdbx_description
1 polymer ?
#
loop_
_entity_poly.entity_id
_entity_poly.type
_entity_poly.pdbx_seq_one_letter_code
_entity_poly.pdbx_strand_id
1 'polypeptide(L)'
;MSPRAACRLESLRFTHVYDYVTGLADWTANGLPTEGELAGVTREGVVRRDALRARDAVRTDMPTCRLGDTIGDAAERVKRAGQRQCVVTSDGGVVLGRLRGAALAADPEATAESVMESGPSTIRPDVSLAEFAEHMRAMSVGSVLVTTSTGRLIGILYRRDAEEKLRMA
;
A
#
# COMPACT_ATOMS: atom_id res chain seq x y z
N MET A 1 -15.47 8.13 9.79
CA MET A 1 -14.81 6.81 9.82
C MET A 1 -13.76 6.75 8.72
N SER A 2 -12.72 5.90 8.80
CA SER A 2 -11.76 5.80 7.69
C SER A 2 -12.45 5.21 6.44
N PRO A 3 -12.13 5.68 5.21
CA PRO A 3 -12.81 5.17 4.01
C PRO A 3 -12.58 3.67 3.77
N ARG A 4 -11.49 3.09 4.30
CA ARG A 4 -11.28 1.64 4.31
C ARG A 4 -12.34 0.89 5.12
N ALA A 5 -12.63 1.37 6.33
CA ALA A 5 -13.69 0.78 7.15
C ALA A 5 -15.07 0.99 6.53
N ALA A 6 -15.29 2.14 5.88
CA ALA A 6 -16.52 2.42 5.15
C ALA A 6 -16.76 1.39 4.02
N CYS A 7 -15.78 1.20 3.12
CA CYS A 7 -15.89 0.21 2.05
C CYS A 7 -16.11 -1.22 2.57
N ARG A 8 -15.50 -1.60 3.70
CA ARG A 8 -15.75 -2.93 4.28
C ARG A 8 -17.20 -3.07 4.74
N LEU A 9 -17.78 -2.05 5.37
CA LEU A 9 -19.18 -2.07 5.79
C LEU A 9 -20.15 -2.09 4.59
N GLU A 10 -19.86 -1.34 3.53
CA GLU A 10 -20.63 -1.38 2.29
C GLU A 10 -20.63 -2.79 1.67
N SER A 11 -19.47 -3.48 1.66
CA SER A 11 -19.38 -4.88 1.20
C SER A 11 -20.24 -5.83 2.04
N LEU A 12 -20.45 -5.50 3.33
CA LEU A 12 -21.31 -6.22 4.25
C LEU A 12 -22.78 -5.76 4.18
N ARG A 13 -23.16 -5.01 3.13
CA ARG A 13 -24.53 -4.54 2.84
C ARG A 13 -25.07 -3.46 3.79
N PHE A 14 -24.21 -2.77 4.52
CA PHE A 14 -24.63 -1.57 5.24
C PHE A 14 -24.93 -0.44 4.24
N THR A 15 -26.08 0.24 4.39
CA THR A 15 -26.58 1.22 3.41
C THR A 15 -26.32 2.68 3.78
N HIS A 16 -26.01 2.97 5.04
CA HIS A 16 -25.73 4.32 5.54
C HIS A 16 -24.33 4.35 6.17
N VAL A 17 -23.33 4.55 5.34
CA VAL A 17 -21.91 4.55 5.73
C VAL A 17 -21.33 5.91 5.40
N TYR A 18 -20.67 6.56 6.36
CA TYR A 18 -20.10 7.90 6.22
C TYR A 18 -18.60 7.87 6.49
N ASP A 19 -17.81 8.47 5.60
CA ASP A 19 -16.38 8.72 5.80
C ASP A 19 -16.10 10.21 6.14
N TYR A 20 -14.84 10.54 6.39
CA TYR A 20 -14.42 11.92 6.70
C TYR A 20 -13.81 12.59 5.46
N VAL A 21 -14.02 13.89 5.30
CA VAL A 21 -13.53 14.69 4.15
C VAL A 21 -12.12 15.24 4.42
N THR A 22 -11.22 15.07 3.46
CA THR A 22 -9.78 15.37 3.54
C THR A 22 -9.44 16.83 3.91
N GLY A 23 -8.45 17.04 4.79
CA GLY A 23 -7.89 18.34 5.21
C GLY A 23 -6.43 18.57 4.80
N LEU A 24 -5.75 19.60 5.33
CA LEU A 24 -4.35 19.93 4.95
C LEU A 24 -3.36 18.78 5.22
N ALA A 25 -3.55 18.02 6.30
CA ALA A 25 -2.76 16.82 6.59
C ALA A 25 -2.93 15.73 5.51
N ASP A 26 -4.06 15.72 4.79
CA ASP A 26 -4.26 14.81 3.67
C ASP A 26 -3.45 15.21 2.44
N TRP A 27 -3.08 16.49 2.28
CA TRP A 27 -2.28 16.93 1.13
C TRP A 27 -0.94 16.19 1.07
N THR A 28 -0.20 16.20 2.18
CA THR A 28 1.05 15.45 2.32
C THR A 28 0.81 13.95 2.36
N ALA A 29 -0.22 13.48 3.07
CA ALA A 29 -0.55 12.06 3.15
C ALA A 29 -1.05 11.44 1.83
N ASN A 30 -1.34 12.26 0.81
CA ASN A 30 -1.58 11.82 -0.57
C ASN A 30 -0.34 11.92 -1.47
N GLY A 31 0.81 12.34 -0.93
CA GLY A 31 2.07 12.44 -1.66
C GLY A 31 2.11 13.57 -2.68
N LEU A 32 1.25 14.59 -2.53
CA LEU A 32 1.21 15.74 -3.44
C LEU A 32 2.46 16.64 -3.27
N PRO A 33 2.81 17.44 -4.29
CA PRO A 33 3.98 18.32 -4.23
C PRO A 33 3.95 19.26 -3.01
N THR A 34 5.13 19.48 -2.43
CA THR A 34 5.35 20.39 -1.29
C THR A 34 6.60 21.22 -1.54
N GLU A 35 6.61 22.48 -1.08
CA GLU A 35 7.76 23.39 -1.10
C GLU A 35 8.20 23.71 0.34
N GLY A 36 9.47 24.09 0.53
CA GLY A 36 10.06 24.48 1.82
C GLY A 36 11.21 23.60 2.28
N GLU A 37 11.80 23.89 3.45
CA GLU A 37 13.00 23.17 3.96
C GLU A 37 12.77 21.66 4.13
N LEU A 38 11.53 21.24 4.44
CA LEU A 38 11.12 19.85 4.58
C LEU A 38 10.80 19.15 3.24
N ALA A 39 10.80 19.88 2.12
CA ALA A 39 10.60 19.31 0.77
C ALA A 39 11.85 18.56 0.26
N GLY A 40 13.00 18.72 0.93
CA GLY A 40 14.11 17.79 0.81
C GLY A 40 15.09 18.00 -0.33
N VAL A 41 14.81 18.91 -1.24
CA VAL A 41 15.66 19.20 -2.39
C VAL A 41 16.61 20.34 -2.01
N THR A 42 17.92 20.10 -2.02
CA THR A 42 18.90 21.20 -1.92
C THR A 42 18.90 22.02 -3.21
N ARG A 43 19.43 23.24 -3.16
CA ARG A 43 19.63 24.08 -4.37
C ARG A 43 20.44 23.39 -5.48
N GLU A 44 21.15 22.32 -5.16
CA GLU A 44 22.01 21.54 -6.07
C GLU A 44 21.31 20.27 -6.62
N GLY A 45 20.03 20.05 -6.31
CA GLY A 45 19.26 18.90 -6.80
C GLY A 45 19.56 17.58 -6.08
N VAL A 46 20.31 17.61 -4.97
CA VAL A 46 20.55 16.45 -4.12
C VAL A 46 19.43 16.33 -3.10
N VAL A 47 18.75 15.19 -3.06
CA VAL A 47 17.72 14.91 -2.06
C VAL A 47 18.40 14.47 -0.78
N ARG A 48 18.15 15.19 0.32
CA ARG A 48 18.72 14.80 1.61
C ARG A 48 18.10 13.49 2.10
N ARG A 49 18.92 12.64 2.71
CA ARG A 49 18.52 11.33 3.22
C ARG A 49 17.35 11.38 4.22
N ASP A 50 17.29 12.40 5.06
CA ASP A 50 16.21 12.65 6.04
C ASP A 50 14.91 13.17 5.40
N ALA A 51 14.98 13.62 4.14
CA ALA A 51 13.83 14.10 3.40
C ALA A 51 13.18 13.04 2.51
N LEU A 52 13.83 11.89 2.32
CA LEU A 52 13.24 10.76 1.59
C LEU A 52 11.99 10.23 2.30
N ARG A 53 10.97 9.92 1.49
CA ARG A 53 9.65 9.44 1.91
C ARG A 53 9.34 8.08 1.28
N ALA A 54 8.34 7.40 1.82
CA ALA A 54 7.87 6.12 1.30
C ALA A 54 7.53 6.18 -0.20
N ARG A 55 6.97 7.30 -0.68
CA ARG A 55 6.69 7.53 -2.12
C ARG A 55 7.92 7.50 -3.03
N ASP A 56 9.13 7.74 -2.52
CA ASP A 56 10.35 7.84 -3.33
C ASP A 56 10.95 6.47 -3.67
N ALA A 57 10.45 5.40 -3.02
CA ALA A 57 10.91 4.02 -3.17
C ALA A 57 9.74 3.01 -3.31
N VAL A 58 8.49 3.48 -3.39
CA VAL A 58 7.32 2.59 -3.54
C VAL A 58 7.32 1.95 -4.94
N ARG A 59 6.97 0.66 -5.00
CA ARG A 59 6.70 -0.04 -6.26
C ARG A 59 5.21 -0.11 -6.54
N THR A 60 4.83 0.18 -7.77
CA THR A 60 3.43 0.28 -8.23
C THR A 60 3.01 -0.85 -9.17
N ASP A 61 3.90 -1.82 -9.41
CA ASP A 61 3.74 -2.97 -10.32
C ASP A 61 3.02 -4.16 -9.68
N MET A 62 2.33 -3.97 -8.55
CA MET A 62 1.60 -5.04 -7.87
C MET A 62 0.29 -5.37 -8.58
N PRO A 63 0.03 -6.64 -8.89
CA PRO A 63 -1.26 -7.05 -9.41
C PRO A 63 -2.35 -6.86 -8.33
N THR A 64 -3.55 -6.54 -8.81
CA THR A 64 -4.75 -6.41 -7.98
C THR A 64 -5.84 -7.37 -8.44
N CYS A 65 -6.71 -7.76 -7.52
CA CYS A 65 -7.92 -8.53 -7.80
C CYS A 65 -9.11 -8.02 -6.96
N ARG A 66 -10.32 -8.45 -7.32
CA ARG A 66 -11.57 -8.14 -6.59
C ARG A 66 -11.88 -9.24 -5.56
N LEU A 67 -12.81 -8.94 -4.64
CA LEU A 67 -13.28 -9.90 -3.62
C LEU A 67 -13.83 -11.20 -4.24
N GLY A 68 -14.56 -11.06 -5.36
CA GLY A 68 -15.18 -12.19 -6.06
C GLY A 68 -14.28 -12.88 -7.09
N ASP A 69 -13.07 -12.37 -7.34
CA ASP A 69 -12.14 -13.03 -8.27
C ASP A 69 -11.70 -14.37 -7.68
N THR A 70 -11.49 -15.36 -8.56
CA THR A 70 -11.02 -16.69 -8.15
C THR A 70 -9.52 -16.66 -7.82
N ILE A 71 -9.07 -17.60 -6.98
CA ILE A 71 -7.65 -17.75 -6.66
C ILE A 71 -6.85 -18.16 -7.90
N GLY A 72 -7.42 -18.98 -8.80
CA GLY A 72 -6.78 -19.32 -10.07
C GLY A 72 -6.42 -18.09 -10.90
N ASP A 73 -7.37 -17.18 -11.08
CA ASP A 73 -7.16 -15.93 -11.83
C ASP A 73 -6.14 -15.02 -11.14
N ALA A 74 -6.25 -14.87 -9.82
CA ALA A 74 -5.32 -14.06 -9.04
C ALA A 74 -3.89 -14.60 -9.09
N ALA A 75 -3.72 -15.92 -8.96
CA ALA A 75 -2.42 -16.58 -9.03
C ALA A 75 -1.77 -16.45 -10.41
N GLU A 76 -2.55 -16.58 -11.48
CA GLU A 76 -2.07 -16.41 -12.85
C GLU A 76 -1.64 -14.96 -13.13
N ARG A 77 -2.38 -13.96 -12.63
CA ARG A 77 -1.97 -12.55 -12.70
C ARG A 77 -0.67 -12.30 -11.94
N VAL A 78 -0.51 -12.88 -10.75
CA VAL A 78 0.72 -12.78 -9.95
C VAL A 78 1.91 -13.38 -10.69
N LYS A 79 1.74 -14.57 -11.26
CA LYS A 79 2.77 -15.26 -12.03
C LYS A 79 3.18 -14.45 -13.26
N ARG A 80 2.22 -13.94 -14.03
CA ARG A 80 2.48 -13.13 -15.24
C ARG A 80 3.20 -11.84 -14.92
N ALA A 81 2.88 -11.21 -13.78
CA ALA A 81 3.55 -10.01 -13.32
C ALA A 81 4.94 -10.27 -12.71
N GLY A 82 5.35 -11.54 -12.54
CA GLY A 82 6.59 -11.89 -11.83
C GLY A 82 6.58 -11.50 -10.36
N GLN A 83 5.40 -11.35 -9.76
CA GLN A 83 5.22 -10.89 -8.38
C GLN A 83 4.98 -12.07 -7.44
N ARG A 84 4.92 -11.77 -6.14
CA ARG A 84 4.74 -12.77 -5.07
C ARG A 84 3.44 -12.61 -4.28
N GLN A 85 2.67 -11.58 -4.59
CA GLN A 85 1.44 -11.23 -3.87
C GLN A 85 0.47 -10.48 -4.78
N CYS A 86 -0.81 -10.56 -4.46
CA CYS A 86 -1.88 -9.81 -5.07
C CYS A 86 -2.59 -8.97 -4.00
N VAL A 87 -2.96 -7.73 -4.31
CA VAL A 87 -3.73 -6.87 -3.40
C VAL A 87 -5.21 -6.92 -3.78
N VAL A 88 -6.06 -7.23 -2.80
CA VAL A 88 -7.51 -7.28 -3.02
C VAL A 88 -8.07 -5.87 -2.80
N THR A 89 -8.75 -5.31 -3.81
CA THR A 89 -9.25 -3.93 -3.77
C THR A 89 -10.74 -3.82 -4.12
N SER A 90 -11.41 -2.83 -3.53
CA SER A 90 -12.76 -2.40 -3.95
C SER A 90 -12.71 -1.70 -5.30
N ASP A 91 -13.86 -1.51 -5.96
CA ASP A 91 -13.93 -0.85 -7.28
C ASP A 91 -13.24 0.53 -7.31
N GLY A 92 -13.33 1.29 -6.21
CA GLY A 92 -12.65 2.58 -6.02
C GLY A 92 -11.14 2.51 -5.76
N GLY A 93 -10.55 1.31 -5.70
CA GLY A 93 -9.13 1.07 -5.47
C GLY A 93 -8.73 1.02 -3.99
N VAL A 94 -9.69 0.92 -3.07
CA VAL A 94 -9.43 0.83 -1.63
C VAL A 94 -8.95 -0.57 -1.27
N VAL A 95 -7.88 -0.68 -0.47
CA VAL A 95 -7.32 -1.96 -0.04
C VAL A 95 -8.26 -2.66 0.94
N LEU A 96 -8.71 -3.86 0.57
CA LEU A 96 -9.57 -4.72 1.38
C LEU A 96 -8.79 -5.89 1.99
N GLY A 97 -7.82 -6.41 1.24
CA GLY A 97 -7.03 -7.55 1.69
C GLY A 97 -5.76 -7.79 0.88
N ARG A 98 -5.05 -8.86 1.22
CA ARG A 98 -3.83 -9.30 0.56
C ARG A 98 -3.81 -10.82 0.39
N LEU A 99 -3.38 -11.28 -0.79
CA LEU A 99 -3.13 -12.69 -1.09
C LEU A 99 -1.62 -12.89 -1.27
N ARG A 100 -1.05 -13.87 -0.55
CA ARG A 100 0.36 -14.26 -0.63
C ARG A 100 0.56 -15.69 -0.15
N GLY A 101 1.65 -16.33 -0.60
CA GLY A 101 2.03 -17.67 -0.11
C GLY A 101 0.90 -18.68 -0.23
N ALA A 102 0.51 -19.30 0.90
CA ALA A 102 -0.54 -20.31 0.96
C ALA A 102 -1.89 -19.85 0.40
N ALA A 103 -2.25 -18.57 0.53
CA ALA A 103 -3.52 -18.06 0.00
C ALA A 103 -3.58 -18.05 -1.54
N LEU A 104 -2.44 -17.90 -2.22
CA LEU A 104 -2.35 -18.00 -3.68
C LEU A 104 -2.20 -19.45 -4.17
N ALA A 105 -1.93 -20.39 -3.26
CA ALA A 105 -1.86 -21.82 -3.53
C ALA A 105 -3.08 -22.57 -3.00
N ALA A 106 -4.12 -21.85 -2.56
CA ALA A 106 -5.38 -22.41 -2.11
C ALA A 106 -6.17 -23.00 -3.30
N ASP A 107 -7.37 -23.50 -3.02
CA ASP A 107 -8.29 -23.98 -4.05
C ASP A 107 -8.48 -22.91 -5.15
N PRO A 108 -8.15 -23.22 -6.43
CA PRO A 108 -8.29 -22.27 -7.53
C PRO A 108 -9.69 -21.71 -7.72
N GLU A 109 -10.73 -22.46 -7.32
CA GLU A 109 -12.14 -22.04 -7.43
C GLU A 109 -12.61 -21.20 -6.23
N ALA A 110 -11.82 -21.15 -5.15
CA ALA A 110 -12.13 -20.28 -4.02
C ALA A 110 -12.07 -18.79 -4.43
N THR A 111 -12.86 -17.96 -3.76
CA THR A 111 -12.84 -16.51 -3.98
C THR A 111 -11.74 -15.84 -3.16
N ALA A 112 -11.20 -14.73 -3.66
CA ALA A 112 -10.23 -13.91 -2.94
C ALA A 112 -10.73 -13.52 -1.53
N GLU A 113 -12.01 -13.16 -1.39
CA GLU A 113 -12.61 -12.81 -0.10
C GLU A 113 -12.50 -13.93 0.94
N SER A 114 -12.64 -15.19 0.52
CA SER A 114 -12.69 -16.33 1.43
C SER A 114 -11.34 -16.70 2.05
N VAL A 115 -10.22 -16.37 1.40
CA VAL A 115 -8.87 -16.78 1.82
C VAL A 115 -7.88 -15.63 2.02
N MET A 116 -8.26 -14.39 1.71
CA MET A 116 -7.35 -13.25 1.85
C MET A 116 -7.00 -12.94 3.32
N GLU A 117 -5.78 -12.42 3.51
CA GLU A 117 -5.45 -11.68 4.72
C GLU A 117 -6.26 -10.38 4.71
N SER A 118 -7.30 -10.33 5.55
CA SER A 118 -8.18 -9.17 5.65
C SER A 118 -7.50 -8.00 6.36
N GLY A 119 -7.67 -6.80 5.81
CA GLY A 119 -7.23 -5.56 6.46
C GLY A 119 -5.73 -5.45 6.76
N PRO A 120 -4.83 -5.73 5.78
CA PRO A 120 -3.38 -5.64 5.99
C PRO A 120 -2.96 -4.27 6.50
N SER A 121 -1.90 -4.21 7.30
CA SER A 121 -1.32 -2.94 7.75
C SER A 121 -0.80 -2.14 6.55
N THR A 122 -1.05 -0.84 6.57
CA THR A 122 -0.61 0.10 5.52
C THR A 122 0.08 1.31 6.15
N ILE A 123 0.97 1.94 5.38
CA ILE A 123 1.56 3.23 5.71
C ILE A 123 1.12 4.29 4.71
N ARG A 124 1.39 5.56 5.03
CA ARG A 124 1.17 6.69 4.14
C ARG A 124 2.42 6.98 3.28
N PRO A 125 2.24 7.57 2.08
CA PRO A 125 3.34 7.90 1.18
C PRO A 125 4.34 8.92 1.73
N ASP A 126 3.95 9.72 2.72
CA ASP A 126 4.76 10.75 3.38
C ASP A 126 5.49 10.27 4.64
N VAL A 127 5.44 8.98 4.96
CA VAL A 127 6.26 8.41 6.04
C VAL A 127 7.74 8.52 5.67
N SER A 128 8.58 8.89 6.65
CA SER A 128 10.04 8.94 6.51
C SER A 128 10.60 7.58 6.10
N LEU A 129 11.42 7.57 5.06
CA LEU A 129 12.00 6.32 4.56
C LEU A 129 13.01 5.73 5.57
N ALA A 130 13.71 6.59 6.30
CA ALA A 130 14.68 6.19 7.33
C ALA A 130 13.99 5.52 8.53
N GLU A 131 12.96 6.16 9.09
CA GLU A 131 12.17 5.62 10.20
C GLU A 131 11.48 4.31 9.80
N PHE A 132 10.95 4.27 8.57
CA PHE A 132 10.38 3.05 8.01
C PHE A 132 11.39 1.90 7.99
N ALA A 133 12.59 2.12 7.45
CA ALA A 133 13.61 1.07 7.34
C ALA A 133 14.04 0.53 8.72
N GLU A 134 14.22 1.43 9.71
CA GLU A 134 14.53 1.06 11.09
C GLU A 134 13.42 0.24 11.74
N HIS A 135 12.17 0.71 11.66
CA HIS A 135 11.02 0.05 12.24
C HIS A 135 10.79 -1.34 11.64
N MET A 136 10.96 -1.49 10.32
CA MET A 136 10.79 -2.75 9.61
C MET A 136 11.91 -3.75 9.92
N ARG A 137 13.15 -3.29 10.18
CA ARG A 137 14.22 -4.14 10.71
C ARG A 137 13.85 -4.66 12.09
N ALA A 138 13.44 -3.79 13.01
CA ALA A 138 13.09 -4.15 14.37
C ALA A 138 11.96 -5.19 14.43
N MET A 139 10.92 -5.04 13.59
CA MET A 139 9.80 -5.98 13.53
C MET A 139 10.04 -7.20 12.62
N SER A 140 11.20 -7.32 11.97
CA SER A 140 11.48 -8.36 10.97
C SER A 140 10.44 -8.47 9.83
N VAL A 141 9.87 -7.33 9.42
CA VAL A 141 8.89 -7.27 8.32
C VAL A 141 9.59 -6.88 7.02
N GLY A 142 9.30 -7.59 5.93
CA GLY A 142 9.96 -7.38 4.63
C GLY A 142 9.32 -6.30 3.74
N SER A 143 8.03 -6.04 3.90
CA SER A 143 7.28 -5.08 3.06
C SER A 143 5.95 -4.66 3.69
N VAL A 144 5.48 -3.48 3.33
CA VAL A 144 4.16 -2.94 3.72
C VAL A 144 3.46 -2.31 2.52
N LEU A 145 2.13 -2.30 2.53
CA LEU A 145 1.35 -1.57 1.52
C LEU A 145 1.40 -0.07 1.81
N VAL A 146 1.49 0.73 0.76
CA VAL A 146 1.41 2.19 0.81
C VAL A 146 0.04 2.58 0.27
N THR A 147 -0.71 3.34 1.06
CA THR A 147 -2.04 3.81 0.67
C THR A 147 -2.18 5.30 0.92
N THR A 148 -3.10 5.92 0.20
CA THR A 148 -3.61 7.26 0.54
C THR A 148 -4.23 7.28 1.93
N SER A 149 -4.55 8.47 2.41
CA SER A 149 -5.36 8.65 3.63
C SER A 149 -6.73 7.96 3.58
N THR A 150 -7.30 7.88 2.38
CA THR A 150 -8.54 7.18 2.09
C THR A 150 -8.37 5.67 1.90
N GLY A 151 -7.15 5.14 2.05
CA GLY A 151 -6.90 3.70 1.93
C GLY A 151 -6.84 3.19 0.49
N ARG A 152 -6.83 4.09 -0.52
CA ARG A 152 -6.60 3.72 -1.92
C ARG A 152 -5.16 3.24 -2.08
N LEU A 153 -4.98 2.14 -2.79
CA LEU A 153 -3.66 1.56 -3.04
C LEU A 153 -2.80 2.52 -3.86
N ILE A 154 -1.60 2.83 -3.35
CA ILE A 154 -0.53 3.47 -4.12
C ILE A 154 0.44 2.38 -4.61
N GLY A 155 0.81 1.46 -3.72
CA GLY A 155 1.72 0.37 -4.08
C GLY A 155 2.22 -0.40 -2.87
N ILE A 156 3.41 -0.99 -3.00
CA ILE A 156 4.10 -1.68 -1.92
C ILE A 156 5.51 -1.13 -1.74
N LEU A 157 5.92 -0.98 -0.49
CA LEU A 157 7.29 -0.60 -0.15
C LEU A 157 8.00 -1.80 0.49
N TYR A 158 9.10 -2.24 -0.14
CA TYR A 158 9.97 -3.25 0.43
C TYR A 158 11.07 -2.60 1.27
N ARG A 159 11.40 -3.21 2.41
CA ARG A 159 12.50 -2.75 3.29
C ARG A 159 13.82 -2.62 2.52
N ARG A 160 14.13 -3.60 1.65
CA ARG A 160 15.36 -3.60 0.85
C ARG A 160 15.47 -2.39 -0.08
N ASP A 161 14.35 -1.98 -0.69
CA ASP A 161 14.32 -0.86 -1.64
C ASP A 161 14.48 0.46 -0.89
N ALA A 162 13.86 0.57 0.30
CA ALA A 162 14.08 1.69 1.20
C ALA A 162 15.56 1.81 1.62
N GLU A 163 16.18 0.71 2.03
CA GLU A 163 17.60 0.67 2.43
C GLU A 163 18.56 0.95 1.27
N GLU A 164 18.23 0.54 0.05
CA GLU A 164 18.97 0.89 -1.16
C GLU A 164 18.85 2.37 -1.49
N LYS A 165 17.64 2.91 -1.51
CA LYS A 165 17.40 4.33 -1.76
C LYS A 165 18.13 5.24 -0.76
N LEU A 166 18.10 4.85 0.52
CA LEU A 166 18.81 5.56 1.60
C LEU A 166 20.34 5.48 1.51
N ARG A 167 20.90 4.50 0.78
CA ARG A 167 22.35 4.41 0.53
C ARG A 167 22.79 5.24 -0.67
N MET A 168 21.87 5.53 -1.59
CA MET A 168 22.14 6.31 -2.81
C MET A 168 21.93 7.82 -2.63
N ALA A 169 21.33 8.24 -1.52
CA ALA A 169 21.11 9.64 -1.14
C ALA A 169 22.11 10.09 -0.07
#